data_AF-A0A3C1GS65-F1
#
_entry.id   AF-A0A3C1GS65-F1
#
_cell.length_a   1.000
_cell.length_b   1.000
_cell.length_c   1.000
_cell.angle_alpha   90.00
_cell.angle_beta   90.00
_cell.angle_gamma   90.00
#
_symmetry.space_group_name_H-M   'P 1'
#
loop_
_entity.id
_entity.type
_entity.pdbx_description
1 polymer ?
#
loop_
_entity_poly.entity_id
_entity_poly.type
_entity_poly.pdbx_seq_one_letter_code
_entity_poly.pdbx_strand_id
1 'polypeptide(L)'
;QSGLAQIPIDALAENIDFALKTDKPVFVGHYWLTGEPQLLSPQVVCIDYSAAVDSGYLTCYQLDTEQPLPLDNANFVQYRHE
;
A
#
# COMPACT_ATOMS: atom_id res chain seq x y z
N GLN A 1 -22.49 -12.85 22.24
CA GLN A 1 -21.19 -13.13 22.88
C GLN A 1 -20.16 -13.30 21.78
N SER A 2 -19.00 -12.65 21.90
CA SER A 2 -17.97 -12.65 20.85
C SER A 2 -17.49 -14.08 20.55
N GLY A 3 -17.48 -14.48 19.28
CA GLY A 3 -17.02 -15.81 18.83
C GLY A 3 -15.57 -16.13 19.19
N LEU A 4 -14.81 -15.15 19.67
CA LEU A 4 -13.45 -15.33 20.19
C LEU A 4 -13.39 -16.19 21.46
N ALA A 5 -14.46 -16.25 22.25
CA ALA A 5 -14.48 -17.00 23.52
C ALA A 5 -14.52 -18.53 23.36
N GLN A 6 -14.70 -19.05 22.15
CA GLN A 6 -14.81 -20.48 21.85
C GLN A 6 -13.58 -21.06 21.15
N ILE A 7 -12.55 -20.25 20.89
CA ILE A 7 -11.31 -20.74 20.25
C ILE A 7 -10.51 -21.52 21.31
N PRO A 8 -10.20 -22.80 21.07
CA PRO A 8 -9.34 -23.59 21.95
C PRO A 8 -8.01 -22.87 22.19
N ILE A 9 -7.52 -22.85 23.44
CA ILE A 9 -6.29 -22.13 23.83
C ILE A 9 -5.07 -22.59 23.01
N ASP A 10 -5.04 -23.87 22.63
CA ASP A 10 -4.04 -24.51 21.78
C ASP A 10 -4.19 -24.18 20.29
N ALA A 11 -5.32 -23.61 19.88
CA ALA A 11 -5.56 -23.08 18.54
C ALA A 11 -5.28 -21.57 18.42
N LEU A 12 -4.97 -20.89 19.53
CA LEU A 12 -4.50 -19.51 19.48
C LEU A 12 -3.08 -19.49 18.93
N ALA A 13 -2.92 -19.01 17.70
CA ALA A 13 -1.61 -18.69 17.16
C ALA A 13 -0.94 -17.64 18.05
N GLU A 14 0.39 -17.72 18.16
CA GLU A 14 1.18 -16.61 18.72
C GLU A 14 0.83 -15.31 17.98
N ASN A 15 0.93 -14.17 18.68
CA ASN A 15 0.69 -12.87 18.07
C ASN A 15 1.55 -12.73 16.81
N ILE A 16 0.90 -12.70 15.66
CA ILE A 16 1.57 -12.44 14.40
C ILE A 16 1.90 -10.96 14.39
N ASP A 17 3.18 -10.64 14.49
CA ASP A 17 3.66 -9.27 14.30
C ASP A 17 3.56 -8.89 12.83
N PHE A 18 2.53 -8.10 12.50
CA PHE A 18 2.33 -7.54 11.17
C PHE A 18 3.23 -6.32 10.98
N ALA A 19 4.54 -6.57 10.97
CA ALA A 19 5.55 -5.55 10.70
C ALA A 19 6.31 -5.91 9.42
N LEU A 20 6.60 -4.89 8.61
CA LEU A 20 7.54 -5.04 7.51
C LEU A 20 8.94 -5.18 8.11
N LYS A 21 9.60 -6.30 7.84
CA LYS A 21 10.95 -6.61 8.36
C LYS A 21 12.07 -6.09 7.44
N THR A 22 11.78 -5.07 6.65
CA THR A 22 12.71 -4.51 5.67
C THR A 22 12.68 -3.00 5.70
N ASP A 23 13.86 -2.39 5.58
CA ASP A 23 14.04 -0.95 5.43
C ASP A 23 14.06 -0.53 3.96
N LYS A 24 13.44 -1.33 3.08
CA LYS A 24 13.30 -1.02 1.67
C LYS A 24 11.90 -0.47 1.39
N PRO A 25 11.79 0.56 0.54
CA PRO A 25 10.53 0.93 -0.09
C PRO A 25 9.88 -0.26 -0.81
N VAL A 26 8.57 -0.39 -0.65
CA VAL A 26 7.76 -1.44 -1.26
C VAL A 26 6.80 -0.80 -2.25
N PHE A 27 6.89 -1.21 -3.51
CA PHE A 27 6.04 -0.74 -4.59
C PHE A 27 5.13 -1.88 -5.03
N VAL A 28 3.83 -1.66 -5.00
CA VAL A 28 2.81 -2.66 -5.36
C VAL A 28 1.83 -2.13 -6.40
N GLY A 29 1.13 -3.08 -7.03
CA GLY A 29 -0.01 -2.85 -7.89
C GLY A 29 -1.04 -3.97 -7.70
N HIS A 30 -1.90 -4.20 -8.69
CA HIS A 30 -2.99 -5.20 -8.72
C HIS A 30 -4.24 -4.85 -7.89
N TYR A 31 -4.22 -3.74 -7.16
CA TYR A 31 -5.30 -3.35 -6.24
C TYR A 31 -6.37 -2.45 -6.86
N TRP A 32 -6.25 -2.04 -8.13
CA TRP A 32 -7.25 -1.25 -8.84
C TRP A 32 -7.78 -0.06 -8.01
N LEU A 33 -6.85 0.73 -7.45
CA LEU A 33 -7.21 1.90 -6.66
C LEU A 33 -7.84 2.98 -7.55
N THR A 34 -8.50 3.95 -6.92
CA THR A 34 -9.13 5.09 -7.60
C THR A 34 -8.88 6.36 -6.80
N GLY A 35 -9.05 7.53 -7.43
CA GLY A 35 -8.92 8.83 -6.77
C GLY A 35 -7.48 9.30 -6.61
N GLU A 36 -7.29 10.20 -5.64
CA GLU A 36 -5.99 10.81 -5.31
C GLU A 36 -5.07 9.79 -4.61
N PRO A 37 -3.80 9.67 -5.03
CA PRO A 37 -2.93 8.64 -4.52
C PRO A 37 -2.38 9.03 -3.16
N GLN A 38 -2.23 8.04 -2.28
CA GLN A 38 -1.70 8.20 -0.94
C GLN A 38 -0.80 7.03 -0.58
N LEU A 39 0.20 7.27 0.25
CA LEU A 39 1.01 6.22 0.85
C LEU A 39 0.13 5.25 1.64
N LEU A 40 0.38 3.94 1.51
CA LEU A 40 -0.29 2.92 2.33
C LEU A 40 0.37 2.78 3.70
N SER A 41 1.65 3.14 3.79
CA SER A 41 2.45 3.28 5.01
C SER A 41 3.70 4.12 4.71
N PRO A 42 4.54 4.48 5.70
CA PRO A 42 5.79 5.21 5.47
C PRO A 42 6.77 4.53 4.50
N GLN A 43 6.56 3.26 4.15
CA GLN A 43 7.43 2.50 3.25
C GLN A 43 6.67 1.77 2.13
N VAL A 44 5.36 1.97 1.98
CA VAL A 44 4.55 1.26 0.97
C VAL A 44 3.81 2.24 0.07
N VAL A 45 4.03 2.11 -1.23
CA VAL A 45 3.31 2.82 -2.30
C VAL A 45 2.57 1.81 -3.17
N CYS A 46 1.31 2.13 -3.50
CA CYS A 46 0.61 1.51 -4.62
C CYS A 46 0.62 2.47 -5.80
N ILE A 47 0.88 1.99 -7.01
CA ILE A 47 0.79 2.79 -8.26
C ILE A 47 -0.32 2.32 -9.20
N ASP A 48 -1.07 1.29 -8.82
CA ASP A 48 -2.18 0.79 -9.62
C ASP A 48 -3.47 1.55 -9.32
N TYR A 49 -3.68 2.65 -10.05
CA TYR A 49 -4.89 3.48 -9.98
C TYR A 49 -5.83 3.22 -11.17
N SER A 50 -5.95 1.95 -11.55
CA SER A 50 -6.92 1.47 -12.53
C SER A 50 -6.74 2.05 -13.93
N ALA A 51 -5.52 2.34 -14.38
CA ALA A 51 -5.25 2.96 -15.70
C ALA A 51 -5.88 2.23 -16.91
N ALA A 52 -6.28 0.96 -16.74
CA ALA A 52 -6.98 0.17 -17.75
C ALA A 52 -8.49 0.44 -17.86
N VAL A 53 -9.10 1.22 -16.96
CA VAL A 53 -10.49 1.69 -17.07
C VAL A 53 -10.50 3.16 -17.49
N ASP A 54 -11.50 3.57 -18.26
CA ASP A 54 -11.60 4.94 -18.82
C ASP A 54 -11.55 6.04 -17.74
N SER A 55 -12.06 5.78 -16.53
CA SER A 55 -12.03 6.72 -15.41
C SER A 55 -10.76 6.65 -14.55
N GLY A 56 -9.85 5.72 -14.86
CA GLY A 56 -8.65 5.45 -14.08
C GLY A 56 -7.49 6.37 -14.39
N TYR A 57 -6.52 6.40 -13.48
CA TYR A 57 -5.30 7.19 -13.62
C TYR A 57 -4.10 6.28 -13.87
N LEU A 58 -3.27 6.67 -14.84
CA LEU A 58 -1.89 6.20 -14.89
C LEU A 58 -1.11 6.96 -13.80
N THR A 59 -0.82 6.28 -12.69
CA THR A 59 -0.12 6.84 -11.54
C THR A 59 1.35 6.42 -11.55
N CYS A 60 2.23 7.39 -11.31
CA CYS A 60 3.66 7.18 -11.10
C CYS A 60 4.06 7.66 -9.70
N TYR A 61 5.18 7.12 -9.20
CA TYR A 61 5.82 7.57 -7.98
C TYR A 61 7.30 7.84 -8.26
N GLN A 62 7.79 9.04 -7.94
CA GLN A 62 9.19 9.40 -8.08
C GLN A 62 9.95 9.03 -6.80
N LEU A 63 10.76 7.96 -6.85
CA LEU A 63 11.59 7.57 -5.71
C LEU A 63 12.78 8.53 -5.56
N ASP A 64 12.91 9.14 -4.39
CA ASP A 64 14.15 9.78 -3.96
C ASP A 64 15.18 8.70 -3.60
N THR A 65 16.26 8.60 -4.37
CA THR A 65 17.31 7.59 -4.12
C THR A 65 18.32 8.04 -3.07
N GLU A 66 18.39 9.33 -2.74
CA GLU A 66 19.25 9.87 -1.69
C GLU A 66 18.58 9.73 -0.32
N GLN A 67 17.25 9.90 -0.26
CA GLN A 67 16.43 9.68 0.92
C GLN A 67 15.22 8.77 0.61
N PRO A 68 15.43 7.44 0.50
CA PRO A 68 14.37 6.51 0.07
C PRO A 68 13.28 6.25 1.11
N LEU A 69 13.50 6.61 2.39
CA LEU A 69 12.51 6.48 3.47
C LEU A 69 12.61 7.67 4.45
N PRO A 70 11.49 8.09 5.09
CA PRO A 70 10.12 7.66 4.76
C PRO A 70 9.73 8.15 3.35
N LEU A 71 8.82 7.43 2.72
CA LEU A 71 8.21 7.87 1.46
C LEU A 71 7.38 9.13 1.70
N ASP A 72 7.21 9.95 0.66
CA ASP A 72 6.43 11.19 0.67
C ASP A 72 5.28 11.12 -0.34
N ASN A 73 4.10 11.62 0.05
CA ASN A 73 2.93 11.79 -0.83
C ASN A 73 3.20 12.82 -1.94
N ALA A 74 4.08 13.80 -1.72
CA ALA A 74 4.41 14.82 -2.70
C ALA A 74 5.07 14.26 -3.98
N ASN A 75 5.56 13.01 -3.93
CA ASN A 75 6.24 12.35 -5.03
C ASN A 75 5.30 11.60 -6.00
N PHE A 76 3.97 11.66 -5.77
CA PHE A 76 3.01 11.10 -6.70
C PHE A 76 2.76 12.00 -7.91
N VAL A 77 2.59 11.38 -9.07
CA VAL A 77 2.14 12.04 -10.31
C VAL A 77 1.03 11.20 -10.92
N GLN A 78 -0.08 11.84 -11.31
CA GLN A 78 -1.18 11.17 -12.01
C GLN A 78 -1.40 11.77 -13.39
N TYR A 79 -1.70 10.91 -14.35
CA TYR A 79 -2.21 11.27 -15.65
C TYR A 79 -3.53 10.52 -15.92
N ARG A 80 -4.51 11.21 -16.48
CA ARG A 80 -5.74 10.59 -16.99
C ARG A 80 -5.83 10.86 -18.48
N HIS A 81 -6.09 9.81 -19.25
CA HIS A 81 -6.39 9.97 -20.67
C HIS A 81 -7.80 10.57 -20.79
N GLU A 82 -7.93 11.69 -21.49
CA GLU A 82 -9.24 12.29 -21.81
C GLU A 82 -9.96 11.53 -22.94
#